data_AF-X1ANT0-F1
#
_entry.id   AF-X1ANT0-F1
#
_cell.length_a   1.000
_cell.length_b   1.000
_cell.length_c   1.000
_cell.angle_alpha   90.00
_cell.angle_beta   90.00
_cell.angle_gamma   90.00
#
_symmetry.space_group_name_H-M   'P 1'
#
loop_
_entity.id
_entity.type
_entity.pdbx_description
1 polymer ?
#
loop_
_entity_poly.entity_id
_entity_poly.type
_entity_poly.pdbx_seq_one_letter_code
_entity_poly.pdbx_strand_id
1 'polypeptide(L)'
;DRLFTRSGIKKQIKDDDIVAIKLHFGELGNTRYIHPIFVRKIVELVKEAGGRPFLTDTTTLYKHARHTLFDYLETAAKNGFTRESMGCPILIADGLHGSNGQWVELESFHKFKRVKIAQSIYEADFLISLAHLTFHPDAGFAGSLKNVAMGCTTKETKLAMHSSEAKPSYNEEKCTQCLRCVKICPGEAFYEKNGQIHYQAEKCIGCGECIAVCPSAALTVPWASVLAWDVQRGLMDGFKGVASVFKEKVGFINFGFDITSHCDCPGKSKLPVVPDIGILASCDVIACDKASYDLVMEAPLYPGSELER
;
A
#
# COMPACT_ATOMS: atom_id res chain seq x y z
N ASP A 1 -6.85 -5.87 -22.85
CA ASP A 1 -7.83 -5.08 -23.61
C ASP A 1 -9.28 -5.50 -23.36
N ARG A 2 -9.73 -6.67 -23.85
CA ARG A 2 -11.13 -7.13 -23.67
C ARG A 2 -11.67 -7.00 -22.24
N LEU A 3 -10.88 -7.43 -21.24
CA LEU A 3 -11.26 -7.33 -19.84
C LEU A 3 -11.39 -5.86 -19.38
N PHE A 4 -10.44 -5.00 -19.72
CA PHE A 4 -10.45 -3.56 -19.41
C PHE A 4 -11.65 -2.82 -20.00
N THR A 5 -12.07 -3.21 -21.21
CA THR A 5 -13.25 -2.64 -21.85
C THR A 5 -14.55 -3.18 -21.23
N ARG A 6 -14.64 -4.48 -20.97
CA ARG A 6 -15.85 -5.12 -20.43
C ARG A 6 -16.11 -4.82 -18.95
N SER A 7 -15.06 -4.57 -18.17
CA SER A 7 -15.18 -4.20 -16.75
C SER A 7 -15.81 -2.81 -16.53
N GLY A 8 -15.90 -1.99 -17.59
CA GLY A 8 -16.42 -0.62 -17.52
C GLY A 8 -15.35 0.45 -17.29
N ILE A 9 -14.13 0.07 -16.91
CA ILE A 9 -13.03 1.01 -16.59
C ILE A 9 -12.78 1.97 -17.76
N LYS A 10 -12.65 1.44 -18.98
CA LYS A 10 -12.42 2.26 -20.19
C LYS A 10 -13.48 3.36 -20.38
N LYS A 11 -14.74 3.08 -20.04
CA LYS A 11 -15.85 4.01 -20.29
C LYS A 11 -15.90 5.18 -19.30
N GLN A 12 -15.25 5.04 -18.15
CA GLN A 12 -15.27 6.06 -17.11
C GLN A 12 -14.11 7.07 -17.23
N ILE A 13 -13.04 6.70 -17.95
CA ILE A 13 -11.91 7.60 -18.23
C ILE A 13 -12.35 8.65 -19.23
N LYS A 14 -12.11 9.92 -18.92
CA LYS A 14 -12.35 11.06 -19.82
C LYS A 14 -11.03 11.59 -20.38
N ASP A 15 -11.13 12.31 -21.49
CA ASP A 15 -9.99 13.00 -22.08
C ASP A 15 -9.32 13.92 -21.04
N ASP A 16 -7.99 13.85 -20.99
CA ASP A 16 -7.12 14.59 -20.07
C ASP A 16 -7.25 14.24 -18.57
N ASP A 17 -8.08 13.26 -18.18
CA ASP A 17 -8.12 12.78 -16.77
C ASP A 17 -6.70 12.35 -16.33
N ILE A 18 -6.24 12.86 -15.18
CA ILE A 18 -5.01 12.40 -14.54
C ILE A 18 -5.29 11.06 -13.84
N VAL A 19 -4.71 9.97 -14.36
CA VAL A 19 -5.01 8.61 -13.90
C VAL A 19 -3.88 8.05 -13.05
N ALA A 20 -4.14 7.89 -11.75
CA ALA A 20 -3.27 7.19 -10.82
C ALA A 20 -3.40 5.68 -11.01
N ILE A 21 -2.35 5.02 -11.52
CA ILE A 21 -2.28 3.56 -11.61
C ILE A 21 -1.52 3.05 -10.39
N LYS A 22 -2.27 2.57 -9.40
CA LYS A 22 -1.77 2.12 -8.11
C LYS A 22 -1.34 0.65 -8.14
N LEU A 23 -0.08 0.39 -7.82
CA LEU A 23 0.49 -0.96 -7.63
C LEU A 23 1.67 -0.89 -6.68
N HIS A 24 2.31 -2.01 -6.35
CA HIS A 24 3.65 -1.99 -5.76
C HIS A 24 4.68 -2.40 -6.81
N PHE A 25 5.89 -1.86 -6.72
CA PHE A 25 6.96 -2.14 -7.71
C PHE A 25 7.84 -3.35 -7.32
N GLY A 26 7.32 -4.25 -6.48
CA GLY A 26 8.05 -5.38 -5.91
C GLY A 26 8.99 -4.99 -4.75
N GLU A 27 9.55 -6.00 -4.09
CA GLU A 27 10.55 -5.87 -3.02
C GLU A 27 11.83 -6.59 -3.45
N LEU A 28 13.00 -6.11 -3.02
CA LEU A 28 14.25 -6.77 -3.37
C LEU A 28 14.28 -8.22 -2.84
N GLY A 29 14.58 -9.16 -3.74
CA GLY A 29 14.61 -10.60 -3.44
C GLY A 29 13.27 -11.32 -3.58
N ASN A 30 12.16 -10.60 -3.82
CA ASN A 30 10.87 -11.18 -4.18
C ASN A 30 10.60 -10.99 -5.69
N THR A 31 10.28 -12.07 -6.40
CA THR A 31 10.00 -12.07 -7.85
C THR A 31 8.53 -12.25 -8.22
N ARG A 32 7.61 -12.34 -7.24
CA ARG A 32 6.18 -12.65 -7.47
C ARG A 32 5.28 -11.43 -7.71
N TYR A 33 5.85 -10.23 -7.77
CA TYR A 33 5.09 -9.02 -8.03
C TYR A 33 4.55 -8.96 -9.47
N ILE A 34 3.57 -8.08 -9.72
CA ILE A 34 2.98 -7.92 -11.06
C ILE A 34 4.07 -7.58 -12.09
N HIS A 35 4.22 -8.40 -13.11
CA HIS A 35 5.26 -8.16 -14.11
C HIS A 35 5.07 -6.81 -14.84
N PRO A 36 6.16 -6.04 -15.03
CA PRO A 36 6.09 -4.71 -15.67
C PRO A 36 5.44 -4.72 -17.07
N ILE A 37 5.55 -5.82 -17.81
CA ILE A 37 4.96 -5.97 -19.15
C ILE A 37 3.43 -5.86 -19.11
N PHE A 38 2.78 -6.44 -18.10
CA PHE A 38 1.33 -6.32 -17.94
C PHE A 38 0.93 -4.89 -17.58
N VAL A 39 1.71 -4.25 -16.71
CA VAL A 39 1.48 -2.87 -16.26
C VAL A 39 1.62 -1.89 -17.43
N ARG A 40 2.66 -2.05 -18.25
CA ARG A 40 2.83 -1.27 -19.49
C ARG A 40 1.60 -1.38 -20.39
N LYS A 41 1.01 -2.56 -20.51
CA LYS A 41 -0.21 -2.70 -21.32
C LYS A 41 -1.39 -1.93 -20.74
N ILE A 42 -1.53 -1.86 -19.42
CA ILE A 42 -2.55 -1.02 -18.78
C ILE A 42 -2.27 0.46 -19.05
N VAL A 43 -1.02 0.91 -18.98
CA VAL A 43 -0.64 2.30 -19.31
C VAL A 43 -1.04 2.66 -20.74
N GLU A 44 -0.79 1.79 -21.71
CA GLU A 44 -1.23 1.97 -23.10
C GLU A 44 -2.76 2.09 -23.21
N LEU A 45 -3.51 1.18 -22.57
CA LEU A 45 -4.98 1.19 -22.61
C LEU A 45 -5.57 2.45 -21.98
N VAL A 46 -4.94 3.01 -20.94
CA VAL A 46 -5.36 4.28 -20.33
C VAL A 46 -5.13 5.45 -21.29
N LYS A 47 -3.99 5.49 -21.98
CA LYS A 47 -3.71 6.52 -23.00
C LYS A 47 -4.64 6.43 -24.20
N GLU A 48 -4.92 5.21 -24.66
CA GLU A 48 -5.89 4.95 -25.73
C GLU A 48 -7.32 5.38 -25.33
N ALA A 49 -7.61 5.44 -24.04
CA ALA A 49 -8.87 5.93 -23.49
C ALA A 49 -8.90 7.45 -23.24
N GLY A 50 -7.84 8.19 -23.61
CA GLY A 50 -7.74 9.65 -23.45
C GLY A 50 -7.13 10.12 -22.13
N GLY A 51 -6.82 9.21 -21.21
CA GLY A 51 -6.26 9.53 -19.90
C GLY A 51 -4.76 9.79 -19.91
N ARG A 52 -4.28 10.48 -18.86
CA ARG A 52 -2.87 10.80 -18.62
C ARG A 52 -2.36 9.98 -17.43
N PRO A 53 -1.80 8.78 -17.65
CA PRO A 53 -1.44 7.89 -16.56
C PRO A 53 -0.13 8.29 -15.88
N PHE A 54 -0.03 7.97 -14.59
CA PHE A 54 1.23 7.78 -13.88
C PHE A 54 1.14 6.53 -13.00
N LEU A 55 2.25 5.82 -12.84
CA LEU A 55 2.32 4.72 -11.88
C LEU A 55 2.60 5.26 -10.49
N THR A 56 1.99 4.65 -9.48
CA THR A 56 2.15 5.12 -8.11
C THR A 56 2.10 4.03 -7.07
N ASP A 57 2.79 4.28 -5.97
CA ASP A 57 2.65 3.61 -4.69
C ASP A 57 3.06 4.59 -3.58
N THR A 58 3.01 4.12 -2.34
CA THR A 58 3.46 4.84 -1.15
C THR A 58 4.52 4.03 -0.40
N THR A 59 5.35 4.71 0.36
CA THR A 59 6.47 4.10 1.10
C THR A 59 6.01 3.16 2.23
N THR A 60 6.84 2.17 2.59
CA THR A 60 6.47 1.12 3.56
C THR A 60 6.79 1.48 5.01
N LEU A 61 6.00 0.95 5.97
CA LEU A 61 6.27 1.11 7.40
C LEU A 61 7.57 0.41 7.84
N TYR A 62 7.84 -0.76 7.26
CA TYR A 62 9.06 -1.52 7.53
C TYR A 62 10.27 -0.89 6.84
N LYS A 63 11.45 -1.12 7.42
CA LYS A 63 12.75 -0.63 6.93
C LYS A 63 13.40 -1.65 6.00
N HIS A 64 12.91 -1.70 4.76
CA HIS A 64 13.56 -2.40 3.64
C HIS A 64 13.61 -1.48 2.42
N ALA A 65 13.64 -2.04 1.21
CA ALA A 65 13.99 -1.31 -0.02
C ALA A 65 12.85 -0.42 -0.55
N ARG A 66 11.76 -0.28 0.21
CA ARG A 66 10.62 0.59 -0.10
C ARG A 66 10.33 1.63 0.98
N HIS A 67 11.25 1.80 1.93
CA HIS A 67 11.00 2.63 3.11
C HIS A 67 11.06 4.13 2.83
N THR A 68 11.90 4.57 1.90
CA THR A 68 12.01 5.96 1.47
C THR A 68 11.79 6.08 -0.02
N LEU A 69 11.56 7.31 -0.51
CA LEU A 69 11.42 7.56 -1.95
C LEU A 69 12.65 7.07 -2.73
N PHE A 70 13.86 7.30 -2.23
CA PHE A 70 15.09 6.94 -2.92
C PHE A 70 15.24 5.43 -3.05
N ASP A 71 15.10 4.71 -1.93
CA ASP A 71 15.18 3.23 -1.92
C ASP A 71 14.10 2.64 -2.84
N TYR A 72 12.90 3.21 -2.81
CA TYR A 72 11.78 2.66 -3.56
C TYR A 72 11.95 2.86 -5.06
N LEU A 73 12.37 4.05 -5.52
CA LEU A 73 12.65 4.26 -6.94
C LEU A 73 13.80 3.39 -7.45
N GLU A 74 14.83 3.16 -6.63
CA GLU A 74 15.91 2.24 -6.98
C GLU A 74 15.40 0.79 -7.12
N THR A 75 14.57 0.34 -6.18
CA THR A 75 13.94 -0.98 -6.21
C THR A 75 13.02 -1.14 -7.42
N ALA A 76 12.21 -0.12 -7.72
CA ALA A 76 11.34 -0.07 -8.88
C ALA A 76 12.17 -0.24 -10.17
N ALA A 77 13.24 0.53 -10.32
CA ALA A 77 14.12 0.45 -11.48
C ALA A 77 14.75 -0.94 -11.64
N LYS A 78 15.27 -1.52 -10.54
CA LYS A 78 15.84 -2.90 -10.53
C LYS A 78 14.81 -3.96 -10.93
N ASN A 79 13.54 -3.74 -10.59
CA ASN A 79 12.43 -4.64 -10.92
C ASN A 79 11.81 -4.36 -12.30
N GLY A 80 12.37 -3.43 -13.08
CA GLY A 80 11.95 -3.12 -14.45
C GLY A 80 10.89 -2.03 -14.56
N PHE A 81 10.58 -1.32 -13.47
CA PHE A 81 9.70 -0.16 -13.44
C PHE A 81 10.51 1.13 -13.57
N THR A 82 10.64 1.59 -14.81
CA THR A 82 11.25 2.88 -15.15
C THR A 82 10.26 3.67 -15.98
N ARG A 83 10.45 4.99 -16.07
CA ARG A 83 9.62 5.85 -16.93
C ARG A 83 9.68 5.35 -18.38
N GLU A 84 10.87 4.95 -18.81
CA GLU A 84 11.18 4.52 -20.16
C GLU A 84 10.51 3.17 -20.49
N SER A 85 10.56 2.21 -19.55
CA SER A 85 9.92 0.91 -19.74
C SER A 85 8.40 1.01 -19.70
N MET A 86 7.83 1.86 -18.84
CA MET A 86 6.38 1.99 -18.65
C MET A 86 5.73 2.97 -19.62
N GLY A 87 6.49 3.93 -20.14
CA GLY A 87 5.99 4.99 -21.00
C GLY A 87 5.21 6.07 -20.26
N CYS A 88 5.26 6.13 -18.93
CA CYS A 88 4.61 7.17 -18.12
C CYS A 88 5.43 7.50 -16.86
N PRO A 89 5.16 8.63 -16.18
CA PRO A 89 5.83 8.95 -14.92
C PRO A 89 5.58 7.91 -13.84
N ILE A 90 6.56 7.72 -12.95
CA ILE A 90 6.44 6.93 -11.72
C ILE A 90 6.58 7.90 -10.55
N LEU A 91 5.57 7.97 -9.69
CA LEU A 91 5.52 8.87 -8.54
C LEU A 91 5.37 8.07 -7.24
N ILE A 92 6.20 8.37 -6.25
CA ILE A 92 6.00 7.89 -4.87
C ILE A 92 5.12 8.92 -4.16
N ALA A 93 3.84 8.58 -3.97
CA ALA A 93 2.79 9.58 -3.73
C ALA A 93 2.85 10.25 -2.34
N ASP A 94 3.52 9.65 -1.37
CA ASP A 94 3.61 10.13 0.01
C ASP A 94 4.93 10.88 0.31
N GLY A 95 5.68 11.24 -0.73
CA GLY A 95 6.85 12.10 -0.66
C GLY A 95 8.11 11.40 -0.12
N LEU A 96 9.13 12.19 0.24
CA LEU A 96 10.47 11.68 0.58
C LEU A 96 10.47 10.69 1.75
N HIS A 97 9.63 10.94 2.76
CA HIS A 97 9.62 10.20 4.02
C HIS A 97 8.31 9.45 4.30
N GLY A 98 7.30 9.63 3.45
CA GLY A 98 6.03 8.93 3.56
C GLY A 98 4.91 9.65 4.31
N SER A 99 5.08 10.94 4.58
CA SER A 99 4.13 11.77 5.36
C SER A 99 3.42 12.85 4.54
N ASN A 100 3.71 12.97 3.24
CA ASN A 100 3.05 13.96 2.39
C ASN A 100 1.64 13.48 1.99
N GLY A 101 0.61 14.21 2.40
CA GLY A 101 -0.77 13.82 2.10
C GLY A 101 -1.83 14.73 2.72
N GLN A 102 -3.07 14.52 2.29
CA GLN A 102 -4.25 15.27 2.72
C GLN A 102 -5.14 14.43 3.64
N TRP A 103 -5.63 15.06 4.71
CA TRP A 103 -6.62 14.46 5.60
C TRP A 103 -8.01 14.53 4.96
N VAL A 104 -8.69 13.39 4.93
CA VAL A 104 -10.08 13.25 4.51
C VAL A 104 -10.89 12.71 5.67
N GLU A 105 -11.92 13.45 6.08
CA GLU A 105 -12.87 13.06 7.12
C GLU A 105 -13.86 12.03 6.58
N LEU A 106 -14.23 11.05 7.40
CA LEU A 106 -15.18 10.00 7.06
C LEU A 106 -16.53 10.25 7.74
N GLU A 107 -17.59 10.28 6.95
CA GLU A 107 -18.97 10.43 7.45
C GLU A 107 -19.39 9.25 8.35
N SER A 108 -18.89 8.05 8.04
CA SER A 108 -19.03 6.88 8.90
C SER A 108 -17.79 6.00 8.81
N PHE A 109 -17.40 5.42 9.94
CA PHE A 109 -16.13 4.73 10.11
C PHE A 109 -16.25 3.61 11.15
N HIS A 110 -15.32 2.67 11.09
CA HIS A 110 -15.20 1.56 12.04
C HIS A 110 -14.08 1.75 13.07
N LYS A 111 -13.06 2.54 12.72
CA LYS A 111 -11.83 2.78 13.47
C LYS A 111 -11.33 4.23 13.38
N PHE A 112 -11.34 4.84 12.19
CA PHE A 112 -10.78 6.18 11.95
C PHE A 112 -11.82 7.21 11.58
N LYS A 113 -11.88 8.33 12.31
CA LYS A 113 -12.68 9.50 11.89
C LYS A 113 -12.17 10.13 10.59
N ARG A 114 -10.86 9.99 10.33
CA ARG A 114 -10.20 10.57 9.16
C ARG A 114 -9.02 9.71 8.71
N VAL A 115 -8.70 9.79 7.43
CA VAL A 115 -7.55 9.11 6.83
C VAL A 115 -6.70 10.10 6.05
N LYS A 116 -5.38 9.92 6.08
CA LYS A 116 -4.43 10.78 5.37
C LYS A 116 -3.97 10.10 4.08
N ILE A 117 -4.55 10.54 2.98
CA ILE A 117 -4.32 10.03 1.62
C ILE A 117 -3.06 10.67 1.06
N ALA A 118 -2.24 9.88 0.37
CA ALA A 118 -1.00 10.36 -0.22
C ALA A 118 -1.26 11.45 -1.27
N GLN A 119 -0.44 12.51 -1.25
CA GLN A 119 -0.73 13.76 -1.95
C GLN A 119 -1.03 13.58 -3.44
N SER A 120 -0.13 12.90 -4.18
CA SER A 120 -0.30 12.73 -5.63
C SER A 120 -1.48 11.83 -6.01
N ILE A 121 -1.96 10.98 -5.09
CA ILE A 121 -3.17 10.19 -5.31
C ILE A 121 -4.41 11.05 -5.04
N TYR A 122 -4.40 11.87 -3.98
CA TYR A 122 -5.49 12.78 -3.67
C TYR A 122 -5.78 13.79 -4.80
N GLU A 123 -4.75 14.21 -5.53
CA GLU A 123 -4.85 15.16 -6.65
C GLU A 123 -5.25 14.53 -7.99
N ALA A 124 -5.33 13.20 -8.09
CA ALA A 124 -5.67 12.52 -9.33
C ALA A 124 -7.18 12.54 -9.61
N ASP A 125 -7.56 12.51 -10.88
CA ASP A 125 -8.97 12.48 -11.30
C ASP A 125 -9.56 11.05 -11.28
N PHE A 126 -8.70 10.04 -11.46
CA PHE A 126 -9.11 8.64 -11.60
C PHE A 126 -8.10 7.72 -10.92
N LEU A 127 -8.58 6.67 -10.22
CA LEU A 127 -7.73 5.65 -9.60
C LEU A 127 -7.93 4.27 -10.25
N ILE A 128 -6.86 3.65 -10.73
CA ILE A 128 -6.84 2.24 -11.14
C ILE A 128 -5.95 1.46 -10.19
N SER A 129 -6.49 0.51 -9.45
CA SER A 129 -5.73 -0.45 -8.62
C SER A 129 -5.34 -1.67 -9.43
N LEU A 130 -4.05 -1.99 -9.45
CA LEU A 130 -3.50 -3.26 -9.92
C LEU A 130 -2.98 -4.04 -8.71
N ALA A 131 -3.71 -5.06 -8.27
CA ALA A 131 -3.34 -5.87 -7.12
C ALA A 131 -2.88 -7.26 -7.53
N HIS A 132 -1.75 -7.71 -6.98
CA HIS A 132 -1.39 -9.12 -6.98
C HIS A 132 -2.10 -9.80 -5.82
N LEU A 133 -2.84 -10.87 -6.13
CA LEU A 133 -3.59 -11.61 -5.13
C LEU A 133 -2.63 -12.39 -4.23
N THR A 134 -2.72 -12.15 -2.93
CA THR A 134 -1.93 -12.87 -1.92
C THR A 134 -2.76 -13.09 -0.66
N PHE A 135 -2.30 -13.93 0.24
CA PHE A 135 -2.81 -13.97 1.61
C PHE A 135 -2.01 -13.02 2.52
N HIS A 136 -2.54 -12.70 3.69
CA HIS A 136 -1.86 -11.88 4.68
C HIS A 136 -2.28 -12.27 6.10
N PRO A 137 -1.35 -12.41 7.07
CA PRO A 137 -1.68 -12.82 8.43
C PRO A 137 -2.78 -11.98 9.08
N ASP A 138 -2.69 -10.65 9.01
CA ASP A 138 -3.66 -9.77 9.68
C ASP A 138 -4.89 -9.38 8.82
N ALA A 139 -4.73 -9.35 7.49
CA ALA A 139 -5.81 -8.95 6.58
C ALA A 139 -6.60 -10.15 6.03
N GLY A 140 -6.11 -11.38 6.19
CA GLY A 140 -6.67 -12.59 5.59
C GLY A 140 -6.34 -12.67 4.10
N PHE A 141 -7.11 -11.94 3.28
CA PHE A 141 -6.97 -11.90 1.83
C PHE A 141 -6.51 -10.51 1.36
N ALA A 142 -5.53 -10.47 0.47
CA ALA A 142 -4.99 -9.23 -0.09
C ALA A 142 -5.36 -9.12 -1.56
N GLY A 143 -6.46 -8.41 -1.83
CA GLY A 143 -6.88 -7.96 -3.15
C GLY A 143 -6.76 -6.45 -3.33
N SER A 144 -7.59 -5.90 -4.21
CA SER A 144 -7.63 -4.48 -4.51
C SER A 144 -8.03 -3.62 -3.31
N LEU A 145 -8.89 -4.12 -2.42
CA LEU A 145 -9.29 -3.38 -1.21
C LEU A 145 -8.06 -3.05 -0.35
N LYS A 146 -7.22 -4.04 -0.05
CA LYS A 146 -6.01 -3.85 0.76
C LYS A 146 -4.96 -3.01 0.03
N ASN A 147 -4.82 -3.20 -1.29
CA ASN A 147 -3.91 -2.42 -2.12
C ASN A 147 -4.25 -0.92 -2.05
N VAL A 148 -5.53 -0.57 -2.22
CA VAL A 148 -5.98 0.81 -2.16
C VAL A 148 -5.95 1.34 -0.73
N ALA A 149 -6.54 0.63 0.23
CA ALA A 149 -6.64 1.08 1.62
C ALA A 149 -5.27 1.45 2.22
N MET A 150 -4.29 0.58 2.03
CA MET A 150 -2.97 0.78 2.61
C MET A 150 -2.02 1.48 1.64
N GLY A 151 -2.01 1.09 0.37
CA GLY A 151 -1.05 1.60 -0.60
C GLY A 151 -1.36 3.01 -1.09
N CYS A 152 -2.55 3.56 -0.87
CA CYS A 152 -2.86 4.95 -1.22
C CYS A 152 -2.71 5.92 -0.05
N THR A 153 -2.28 5.46 1.12
CA THR A 153 -2.23 6.26 2.34
C THR A 153 -0.81 6.49 2.84
N THR A 154 -0.64 7.56 3.62
CA THR A 154 0.63 7.92 4.27
C THR A 154 1.00 6.92 5.37
N LYS A 155 2.27 6.93 5.80
CA LYS A 155 2.74 6.07 6.90
C LYS A 155 1.93 6.29 8.18
N GLU A 156 1.43 7.49 8.43
CA GLU A 156 0.62 7.81 9.60
C GLU A 156 -0.68 7.00 9.61
N THR A 157 -1.38 6.95 8.49
CA THR A 157 -2.62 6.16 8.38
C THR A 157 -2.32 4.67 8.37
N LYS A 158 -1.24 4.24 7.69
CA LYS A 158 -0.81 2.84 7.71
C LYS A 158 -0.48 2.38 9.12
N LEU A 159 0.18 3.20 9.93
CA LEU A 159 0.47 2.82 11.30
C LEU A 159 -0.82 2.73 12.11
N ALA A 160 -1.73 3.70 11.96
CA ALA A 160 -3.03 3.69 12.62
C ALA A 160 -3.84 2.40 12.28
N MET A 161 -3.70 1.86 11.05
CA MET A 161 -4.27 0.56 10.66
C MET A 161 -3.75 -0.58 11.54
N HIS A 162 -2.45 -0.61 11.81
CA HIS A 162 -1.82 -1.64 12.62
C HIS A 162 -1.88 -1.34 14.12
N SER A 163 -2.30 -0.14 14.51
CA SER A 163 -2.20 0.31 15.88
C SER A 163 -3.28 1.36 16.16
N SER A 164 -4.31 0.98 16.94
CA SER A 164 -5.28 1.93 17.49
C SER A 164 -4.70 2.73 18.67
N GLU A 165 -3.81 2.11 19.45
CA GLU A 165 -3.21 2.67 20.68
C GLU A 165 -1.73 2.30 20.89
N ALA A 166 -1.16 1.51 19.98
CA ALA A 166 0.21 1.02 20.10
C ALA A 166 1.21 2.13 19.82
N LYS A 167 1.78 2.58 20.93
CA LYS A 167 2.91 3.49 21.02
C LYS A 167 4.17 2.81 20.45
N PRO A 168 5.07 3.54 19.78
CA PRO A 168 6.33 2.97 19.33
C PRO A 168 7.07 2.32 20.51
N SER A 169 7.64 1.14 20.26
CA SER A 169 8.63 0.57 21.18
C SER A 169 9.94 1.33 21.00
N TYR A 170 10.50 1.84 22.09
CA TYR A 170 11.74 2.60 22.09
C TYR A 170 12.87 1.78 22.72
N ASN A 171 13.91 1.50 21.95
CA ASN A 171 15.13 0.85 22.39
C ASN A 171 16.23 1.91 22.56
N GLU A 172 16.53 2.25 23.80
CA GLU A 172 17.53 3.28 24.15
C GLU A 172 18.94 2.90 23.70
N GLU A 173 19.32 1.63 23.75
CA GLU A 173 20.65 1.14 23.37
C GLU A 173 20.95 1.35 21.88
N LYS A 174 19.92 1.25 21.03
CA LYS A 174 20.04 1.52 19.58
C LYS A 174 19.94 3.01 19.26
N CYS A 175 19.55 3.86 20.20
CA CYS A 175 19.29 5.27 19.93
C CYS A 175 20.60 6.05 19.76
N THR A 176 20.80 6.67 18.59
CA THR A 176 21.98 7.50 18.31
C THR A 176 21.81 8.96 18.71
N GLN A 177 20.72 9.30 19.41
CA GLN A 177 20.38 10.67 19.83
C GLN A 177 20.35 11.70 18.69
N CYS A 178 20.03 11.27 17.46
CA CYS A 178 20.05 12.12 16.26
C CYS A 178 18.92 13.17 16.16
N LEU A 179 18.02 13.22 17.15
CA LEU A 179 16.90 14.17 17.31
C LEU A 179 15.84 14.19 16.19
N ARG A 180 15.89 13.27 15.20
CA ARG A 180 14.89 13.24 14.12
C ARG A 180 13.47 13.00 14.63
N CYS A 181 13.29 12.12 15.61
CA CYS A 181 11.98 11.84 16.20
C CYS A 181 11.41 13.07 16.95
N VAL A 182 12.26 13.86 17.61
CA VAL A 182 11.87 15.11 18.28
C VAL A 182 11.36 16.11 17.25
N LYS A 183 12.12 16.31 16.16
CA LYS A 183 11.77 17.27 15.10
C LYS A 183 10.47 16.95 14.37
N ILE A 184 10.14 15.67 14.21
CA ILE A 184 9.00 15.22 13.40
C ILE A 184 7.74 14.94 14.24
N CYS A 185 7.83 14.86 15.58
CA CYS A 185 6.69 14.38 16.37
C CYS A 185 5.57 15.44 16.48
N PRO A 186 4.40 15.23 15.85
CA PRO A 186 3.31 16.21 15.90
C PRO A 186 2.64 16.27 17.28
N GLY A 187 2.78 15.23 18.10
CA GLY A 187 2.28 15.20 19.47
C GLY A 187 3.28 15.73 20.49
N GLU A 188 4.47 16.14 20.08
CA GLU A 188 5.57 16.53 20.99
C GLU A 188 5.86 15.46 22.06
N ALA A 189 5.65 14.20 21.71
CA ALA A 189 5.87 13.05 22.57
C ALA A 189 7.36 12.73 22.73
N PHE A 190 8.20 13.23 21.83
CA PHE A 190 9.66 13.14 21.95
C PHE A 190 10.22 14.52 22.23
N TYR A 191 11.10 14.62 23.22
CA TYR A 191 11.82 15.85 23.55
C TYR A 191 13.27 15.54 23.92
N GLU A 192 14.12 16.55 23.82
CA GLU A 192 15.53 16.47 24.21
C GLU A 192 15.71 17.10 25.59
N LYS A 193 16.49 16.43 26.44
CA LYS A 193 16.96 16.98 27.72
C LYS A 193 18.36 16.44 28.00
N ASN A 194 19.31 17.33 28.28
CA ASN A 194 20.69 16.97 28.64
C ASN A 194 21.40 16.07 27.59
N GLY A 195 21.13 16.28 26.31
CA GLY A 195 21.67 15.50 25.20
C GLY A 195 20.98 14.13 25.00
N GLN A 196 19.89 13.84 25.73
CA GLN A 196 19.17 12.58 25.64
C GLN A 196 17.73 12.78 25.16
N ILE A 197 17.29 11.90 24.27
CA ILE A 197 15.91 11.83 23.80
C ILE A 197 15.09 11.09 24.85
N HIS A 198 14.02 11.73 25.29
CA HIS A 198 13.01 11.17 26.16
C HIS A 198 11.68 11.00 25.42
N TYR A 199 10.94 9.96 25.78
CA TYR A 199 9.65 9.62 25.20
C TYR A 199 8.54 9.71 26.24
N GLN A 200 7.54 10.56 25.99
CA GLN A 200 6.31 10.75 26.76
C GLN A 200 5.16 10.03 26.07
N ALA A 201 4.89 8.82 26.54
CA ALA A 201 3.86 7.95 25.99
C ALA A 201 2.47 8.62 25.98
N GLU A 202 2.15 9.46 26.96
CA GLU A 202 0.83 10.08 27.15
C GLU A 202 0.51 11.11 26.07
N LYS A 203 1.54 11.75 25.51
CA LYS A 203 1.40 12.71 24.39
C LYS A 203 1.42 12.04 23.02
N CYS A 204 1.76 10.75 22.97
CA CYS A 204 1.88 10.04 21.71
C CYS A 204 0.51 9.73 21.12
N ILE A 205 0.23 10.33 19.98
CA ILE A 205 -1.01 10.10 19.21
C ILE A 205 -0.91 8.87 18.28
N GLY A 206 0.14 8.06 18.40
CA GLY A 206 0.30 6.84 17.60
C GLY A 206 0.58 7.08 16.11
N CYS A 207 1.02 8.27 15.70
CA CYS A 207 1.20 8.62 14.28
C CYS A 207 2.38 7.91 13.59
N GLY A 208 3.38 7.43 14.33
CA GLY A 208 4.44 6.60 13.73
C GLY A 208 5.53 7.31 12.95
N GLU A 209 5.46 8.63 12.79
CA GLU A 209 6.47 9.40 12.05
C GLU A 209 7.88 9.17 12.62
N CYS A 210 7.97 9.06 13.95
CA CYS A 210 9.21 8.75 14.64
C CYS A 210 9.83 7.40 14.24
N ILE A 211 9.01 6.36 13.99
CA ILE A 211 9.45 5.04 13.51
C ILE A 211 10.01 5.19 12.10
N ALA A 212 9.32 5.97 11.25
CA ALA A 212 9.68 6.22 9.87
C ALA A 212 11.00 6.98 9.72
N VAL A 213 11.29 7.96 10.59
CA VAL A 213 12.51 8.79 10.44
C VAL A 213 13.73 8.27 11.22
N CYS A 214 13.56 7.30 12.12
CA CYS A 214 14.63 6.83 13.01
C CYS A 214 15.69 6.01 12.22
N PRO A 215 16.92 6.52 12.02
CA PRO A 215 17.90 5.85 11.15
C PRO A 215 18.48 4.60 11.80
N SER A 216 18.54 4.53 13.13
CA SER A 216 19.10 3.39 13.87
C SER A 216 18.07 2.30 14.19
N ALA A 217 16.83 2.45 13.73
CA ALA A 217 15.72 1.56 14.06
C ALA A 217 15.50 1.35 15.58
N ALA A 218 15.84 2.35 16.40
CA ALA A 218 15.53 2.39 17.83
C ALA A 218 14.03 2.49 18.13
N LEU A 219 13.23 2.93 17.15
CA LEU A 219 11.78 3.03 17.26
C LEU A 219 11.12 2.04 16.30
N THR A 220 10.26 1.16 16.81
CA THR A 220 9.60 0.09 16.04
C THR A 220 8.12 -0.05 16.37
N VAL A 221 7.37 -0.65 15.45
CA VAL A 221 5.96 -1.03 15.68
C VAL A 221 5.96 -2.24 16.61
N PRO A 222 5.18 -2.23 17.72
CA PRO A 222 4.99 -3.41 18.56
C PRO A 222 4.05 -4.40 17.86
N TRP A 223 4.56 -5.15 16.87
CA TRP A 223 3.75 -6.05 16.04
C TRP A 223 2.93 -7.08 16.85
N ALA A 224 3.39 -7.45 18.06
CA ALA A 224 2.69 -8.37 18.95
C ALA A 224 1.38 -7.81 19.53
N SER A 225 1.16 -6.49 19.54
CA SER A 225 -0.08 -5.86 20.02
C SER A 225 -1.08 -5.56 18.90
N VAL A 226 -0.81 -6.03 17.68
CA VAL A 226 -1.68 -5.81 16.52
C VAL A 226 -2.75 -6.88 16.48
N LEU A 227 -4.02 -6.46 16.59
CA LEU A 227 -5.16 -7.37 16.43
C LEU A 227 -5.60 -7.36 14.97
N ALA A 228 -5.79 -8.55 14.37
CA ALA A 228 -6.23 -8.68 12.98
C ALA A 228 -7.55 -7.93 12.70
N TRP A 229 -8.51 -7.98 13.63
CA TRP A 229 -9.77 -7.24 13.53
C TRP A 229 -9.58 -5.72 13.44
N ASP A 230 -8.57 -5.17 14.13
CA ASP A 230 -8.22 -3.76 14.08
C ASP A 230 -7.60 -3.36 12.75
N VAL A 231 -6.81 -4.24 12.15
CA VAL A 231 -6.27 -4.05 10.80
C VAL A 231 -7.40 -4.05 9.80
N GLN A 232 -8.30 -5.03 9.85
CA GLN A 232 -9.44 -5.15 8.93
C GLN A 232 -10.36 -3.93 8.99
N ARG A 233 -10.74 -3.48 10.20
CA ARG A 233 -11.52 -2.24 10.36
C ARG A 233 -10.80 -1.01 9.80
N GLY A 234 -9.49 -0.92 10.05
CA GLY A 234 -8.67 0.17 9.51
C GLY A 234 -8.54 0.14 7.99
N LEU A 235 -8.48 -1.05 7.38
CA LEU A 235 -8.48 -1.21 5.92
C LEU A 235 -9.81 -0.76 5.32
N MET A 236 -10.94 -1.07 5.95
CA MET A 236 -12.26 -0.60 5.48
C MET A 236 -12.33 0.93 5.46
N ASP A 237 -11.92 1.58 6.54
CA ASP A 237 -11.92 3.05 6.62
C ASP A 237 -10.91 3.69 5.66
N GLY A 238 -9.71 3.10 5.55
CA GLY A 238 -8.69 3.52 4.59
C GLY A 238 -9.19 3.45 3.15
N PHE A 239 -9.79 2.32 2.76
CA PHE A 239 -10.38 2.16 1.44
C PHE A 239 -11.47 3.21 1.22
N LYS A 240 -12.39 3.35 2.16
CA LYS A 240 -13.52 4.27 2.06
C LYS A 240 -13.06 5.71 1.87
N GLY A 241 -12.06 6.16 2.63
CA GLY A 241 -11.56 7.53 2.49
C GLY A 241 -10.82 7.74 1.18
N VAL A 242 -10.09 6.76 0.67
CA VAL A 242 -9.49 6.88 -0.66
C VAL A 242 -10.57 6.91 -1.74
N ALA A 243 -11.52 5.98 -1.71
CA ALA A 243 -12.59 5.88 -2.69
C ALA A 243 -13.51 7.12 -2.72
N SER A 244 -13.72 7.80 -1.58
CA SER A 244 -14.57 8.99 -1.50
C SER A 244 -14.03 10.18 -2.30
N VAL A 245 -12.72 10.25 -2.53
CA VAL A 245 -12.08 11.28 -3.36
C VAL A 245 -12.49 11.15 -4.84
N PHE A 246 -12.65 9.91 -5.31
CA PHE A 246 -12.81 9.62 -6.73
C PHE A 246 -14.27 9.57 -7.21
N LYS A 247 -15.28 9.62 -6.33
CA LYS A 247 -16.71 9.68 -6.70
C LYS A 247 -17.08 8.74 -7.86
N GLU A 248 -16.76 7.44 -7.71
CA GLU A 248 -16.97 6.37 -8.70
C GLU A 248 -15.96 6.27 -9.86
N LYS A 249 -15.02 7.22 -10.02
CA LYS A 249 -13.90 7.13 -10.98
C LYS A 249 -12.80 6.18 -10.50
N VAL A 250 -13.15 4.90 -10.37
CA VAL A 250 -12.27 3.85 -9.87
C VAL A 250 -12.31 2.60 -10.76
N GLY A 251 -11.17 1.94 -10.87
CA GLY A 251 -11.04 0.65 -11.54
C GLY A 251 -10.17 -0.30 -10.73
N PHE A 252 -10.53 -1.57 -10.69
CA PHE A 252 -9.81 -2.60 -9.94
C PHE A 252 -9.45 -3.74 -10.89
N ILE A 253 -8.18 -4.15 -10.86
CA ILE A 253 -7.65 -5.26 -11.65
C ILE A 253 -6.82 -6.14 -10.71
N ASN A 254 -7.28 -7.36 -10.49
CA ASN A 254 -6.62 -8.35 -9.65
C ASN A 254 -5.91 -9.38 -10.52
N PHE A 255 -4.63 -9.61 -10.26
CA PHE A 255 -3.78 -10.61 -10.92
C PHE A 255 -3.62 -11.81 -9.98
N GLY A 256 -4.13 -12.96 -10.40
CA GLY A 256 -4.17 -14.19 -9.60
C GLY A 256 -3.20 -15.27 -10.07
N PHE A 257 -1.98 -14.90 -10.42
CA PHE A 257 -0.87 -15.84 -10.61
C PHE A 257 0.03 -15.83 -9.37
N ASP A 258 0.90 -16.84 -9.20
CA ASP A 258 1.90 -16.90 -8.12
C ASP A 258 1.42 -16.56 -6.68
N ILE A 259 0.16 -16.87 -6.37
CA ILE A 259 -0.47 -16.51 -5.10
C ILE A 259 0.21 -17.24 -3.94
N THR A 260 0.81 -16.50 -3.02
CA THR A 260 1.48 -17.03 -1.82
C THR A 260 0.65 -16.86 -0.55
N SER A 261 0.92 -17.69 0.46
CA SER A 261 0.33 -17.62 1.82
C SER A 261 0.65 -16.32 2.59
N HIS A 262 1.61 -15.55 2.10
CA HIS A 262 2.02 -14.25 2.64
C HIS A 262 2.00 -13.21 1.52
N CYS A 263 1.93 -11.93 1.90
CA CYS A 263 1.99 -10.83 0.95
C CYS A 263 3.40 -10.67 0.36
N ASP A 264 3.54 -9.82 -0.65
CA ASP A 264 4.83 -9.61 -1.34
C ASP A 264 5.86 -8.74 -0.59
N CYS A 265 5.50 -8.24 0.58
CA CYS A 265 6.38 -7.38 1.37
C CYS A 265 7.68 -8.06 1.85
N PRO A 266 7.72 -9.36 2.19
CA PRO A 266 8.96 -10.05 2.53
C PRO A 266 9.85 -10.21 1.28
N GLY A 267 11.15 -9.95 1.42
CA GLY A 267 12.15 -10.08 0.34
C GLY A 267 12.52 -11.52 -0.03
N LYS A 268 11.66 -12.51 0.23
CA LYS A 268 11.87 -13.91 -0.12
C LYS A 268 10.59 -14.50 -0.71
N SER A 269 10.66 -14.94 -1.95
CA SER A 269 9.54 -15.64 -2.59
C SER A 269 9.41 -17.07 -2.06
N LYS A 270 8.19 -17.43 -1.65
CA LYS A 270 7.82 -18.83 -1.37
C LYS A 270 7.26 -19.49 -2.63
N LEU A 271 7.08 -20.81 -2.56
CA LEU A 271 6.24 -21.50 -3.53
C LEU A 271 4.80 -20.97 -3.43
N PRO A 272 4.12 -20.73 -4.57
CA PRO A 272 2.69 -20.43 -4.57
C PRO A 272 1.91 -21.51 -3.85
N VAL A 273 0.77 -21.13 -3.29
CA VAL A 273 -0.18 -22.02 -2.63
C VAL A 273 -1.45 -22.23 -3.45
N VAL A 274 -1.71 -21.34 -4.43
CA VAL A 274 -2.81 -21.47 -5.38
C VAL A 274 -2.26 -21.38 -6.82
N PRO A 275 -2.74 -22.23 -7.75
CA PRO A 275 -2.48 -22.11 -9.18
C PRO A 275 -2.91 -20.77 -9.77
N ASP A 276 -2.48 -20.49 -11.01
CA ASP A 276 -2.92 -19.32 -11.75
C ASP A 276 -4.43 -19.37 -12.01
N ILE A 277 -5.16 -18.38 -11.48
CA ILE A 277 -6.61 -18.19 -11.67
C ILE A 277 -6.94 -17.04 -12.64
N GLY A 278 -5.93 -16.47 -13.29
CA GLY A 278 -6.06 -15.44 -14.31
C GLY A 278 -6.15 -14.02 -13.76
N ILE A 279 -6.85 -13.16 -14.50
CA ILE A 279 -6.98 -11.72 -14.19
C ILE A 279 -8.47 -11.38 -14.09
N LEU A 280 -8.84 -10.73 -12.99
CA LEU A 280 -10.18 -10.22 -12.74
C LEU A 280 -10.18 -8.69 -12.81
N ALA A 281 -11.27 -8.10 -13.26
CA ALA A 281 -11.42 -6.65 -13.24
C ALA A 281 -12.86 -6.21 -13.03
N SER A 282 -13.05 -5.09 -12.32
CA SER A 282 -14.35 -4.48 -12.04
C SER A 282 -14.18 -3.00 -11.70
N CYS A 283 -15.25 -2.23 -11.77
CA CYS A 283 -15.34 -0.90 -11.15
C CYS A 283 -15.88 -0.95 -9.71
N ASP A 284 -16.26 -2.14 -9.22
CA ASP A 284 -16.69 -2.41 -7.84
C ASP A 284 -15.65 -3.31 -7.16
N VAL A 285 -15.02 -2.79 -6.10
CA VAL A 285 -13.99 -3.51 -5.35
C VAL A 285 -14.53 -4.76 -4.66
N ILE A 286 -15.77 -4.71 -4.16
CA ILE A 286 -16.39 -5.82 -3.42
C ILE A 286 -16.64 -6.96 -4.40
N ALA A 287 -17.19 -6.65 -5.58
CA ALA A 287 -17.36 -7.63 -6.64
C ALA A 287 -16.01 -8.21 -7.11
N CYS A 288 -14.99 -7.37 -7.28
CA CYS A 288 -13.66 -7.81 -7.73
C CYS A 288 -12.99 -8.75 -6.72
N ASP A 289 -12.90 -8.33 -5.46
CA ASP A 289 -12.23 -9.10 -4.41
C ASP A 289 -13.04 -10.34 -4.02
N LYS A 290 -14.37 -10.28 -4.00
CA LYS A 290 -15.21 -11.46 -3.72
C LYS A 290 -15.06 -12.53 -4.81
N ALA A 291 -15.15 -12.15 -6.09
CA ALA A 291 -14.94 -13.09 -7.18
C ALA A 291 -13.52 -13.67 -7.18
N SER A 292 -12.53 -12.85 -6.83
CA SER A 292 -11.14 -13.30 -6.69
C SER A 292 -11.00 -14.32 -5.56
N TYR A 293 -11.59 -14.03 -4.40
CA TYR A 293 -11.58 -14.91 -3.24
C TYR A 293 -12.27 -16.25 -3.52
N ASP A 294 -13.43 -16.23 -4.17
CA ASP A 294 -14.17 -17.45 -4.51
C ASP A 294 -13.35 -18.37 -5.41
N LEU A 295 -12.74 -17.83 -6.47
CA LEU A 295 -11.85 -18.60 -7.36
C LEU A 295 -10.63 -19.15 -6.61
N VAL A 296 -10.06 -18.38 -5.69
CA VAL A 296 -8.94 -18.84 -4.85
C VAL A 296 -9.35 -20.00 -3.95
N MET A 297 -10.55 -19.96 -3.36
CA MET A 297 -11.03 -20.99 -2.45
C MET A 297 -11.52 -22.25 -3.18
N GLU A 298 -11.97 -22.13 -4.43
CA GLU A 298 -12.36 -23.26 -5.29
C GLU A 298 -11.15 -23.94 -5.96
N ALA A 299 -10.02 -23.23 -6.08
CA ALA A 299 -8.82 -23.75 -6.70
C ALA A 299 -8.17 -24.86 -5.85
N PRO A 300 -7.57 -25.89 -6.49
CA PRO A 300 -6.80 -26.89 -5.77
C PRO A 300 -5.55 -26.27 -5.16
N LEU A 301 -5.02 -26.88 -4.10
CA LEU A 301 -3.73 -26.49 -3.55
C LEU A 301 -2.62 -26.69 -4.59
N TYR A 302 -1.66 -25.76 -4.59
CA TYR A 302 -0.51 -25.87 -5.46
C TYR A 302 0.40 -27.04 -5.01
N PRO A 303 0.80 -27.96 -5.91
CA PRO A 303 1.63 -29.10 -5.54
C PRO A 303 2.98 -28.70 -4.95
N GLY A 304 3.37 -29.34 -3.83
CA GLY A 304 4.58 -29.08 -3.08
C GLY A 304 4.55 -27.81 -2.23
N SER A 305 3.42 -27.09 -2.19
CA SER A 305 3.28 -25.87 -1.41
C SER A 305 3.27 -26.15 0.09
N GLU A 306 3.47 -25.10 0.89
CA GLU A 306 3.47 -25.24 2.35
C GLU A 306 2.10 -25.54 2.95
N LEU A 307 1.01 -25.45 2.17
CA LEU A 307 -0.35 -25.78 2.60
C LEU A 307 -0.78 -27.20 2.20
N GLU A 308 0.00 -27.90 1.36
CA GLU A 308 -0.26 -29.31 0.99
C GLU A 308 0.21 -30.30 2.07
N ARG A 309 0.99 -29.84 3.05
CA ARG A 309 1.69 -30.68 4.05
C ARG A 309 0.94 -30.83 5.36
#